data_AF-A0A931TTJ3-F1
#
_entry.id   AF-A0A931TTJ3-F1
#
_cell.length_a   1.000
_cell.length_b   1.000
_cell.length_c   1.000
_cell.angle_alpha   90.00
_cell.angle_beta   90.00
_cell.angle_gamma   90.00
#
_symmetry.space_group_name_H-M   'P 1'
#
loop_
_entity.id
_entity.type
_entity.pdbx_description
1 polymer ?
#
loop_
_entity_poly.entity_id
_entity_poly.type
_entity_poly.pdbx_seq_one_letter_code
_entity_poly.pdbx_strand_id
1 'polypeptide(L)'
;MKFYIQFFFLFLSFFTLFSCESIKYQPVETPAQKEKTRIKSIEDQLFETFKNKEIKYQSVAFGTGKIVKPTVYFTLDSLYQKKYILEKKGKIDNELENEIDKTVNLILSDTSQIYFIENHVFTSIEFGQKFIQNAQIICDKKDKIQTIDIIESYQIPSHLDTYFSKWVFNESFVHSGYTVDENELAFYTFYRSVFDKLEGNEKQLFLIHVLELMKIADDYDTLEKGQLIHALLNKHFKGNSLLTEELQIDNISEESDEFGNILSYFVELIHIKSGLTKKYLVQMNPFLEIIDKKEQNFEKK
;
A
#
# COMPACT_ATOMS: atom_id res chain seq x y z
N MET A 1 -8.49 48.05 64.49
CA MET A 1 -9.30 48.01 63.25
C MET A 1 -8.49 48.21 61.96
N LYS A 2 -7.51 49.14 61.90
CA LYS A 2 -6.68 49.38 60.69
C LYS A 2 -5.82 48.17 60.24
N PHE A 3 -5.31 47.36 61.16
CA PHE A 3 -4.49 46.17 60.84
C PHE A 3 -5.27 45.05 60.13
N TYR A 4 -6.55 44.85 60.47
CA TYR A 4 -7.38 43.81 59.84
C TYR A 4 -7.78 44.16 58.40
N ILE A 5 -7.92 45.45 58.09
CA ILE A 5 -8.25 45.92 56.73
C ILE A 5 -7.06 45.71 55.78
N GLN A 6 -5.83 45.99 56.23
CA GLN A 6 -4.63 45.71 55.43
C GLN A 6 -4.42 44.21 55.20
N PHE A 7 -4.67 43.37 56.20
CA PHE A 7 -4.59 41.92 56.05
C PHE A 7 -5.65 41.38 55.09
N PHE A 8 -6.87 41.94 55.12
CA PHE A 8 -7.95 41.58 54.20
C PHE A 8 -7.62 41.95 52.75
N PHE A 9 -7.04 43.11 52.49
CA PHE A 9 -6.59 43.50 51.15
C PHE A 9 -5.43 42.63 50.63
N LEU A 10 -4.49 42.24 51.50
CA LEU A 10 -3.42 41.30 51.14
C LEU A 10 -3.98 39.91 50.82
N PHE A 11 -4.93 39.42 51.60
CA PHE A 11 -5.58 38.13 51.38
C PHE A 11 -6.42 38.11 50.11
N LEU A 12 -7.14 39.21 49.82
CA LEU A 12 -7.91 39.38 48.59
C LEU A 12 -7.00 39.43 47.35
N SER A 13 -5.84 40.09 47.45
CA SER A 13 -4.85 40.11 46.36
C SER A 13 -4.16 38.76 46.12
N PHE A 14 -4.04 37.93 47.15
CA PHE A 14 -3.51 36.57 47.02
C PHE A 14 -4.53 35.65 46.33
N PHE A 15 -5.82 35.78 46.64
CA PHE A 15 -6.88 35.00 45.99
C PHE A 15 -7.08 35.36 44.52
N THR A 16 -6.94 36.62 44.11
CA THR A 16 -7.05 37.00 42.69
C THR A 16 -5.90 36.50 41.83
N LEU A 17 -4.72 36.26 42.41
CA LEU A 17 -3.58 35.66 41.69
C LEU A 17 -3.73 34.14 41.50
N PHE A 18 -4.42 33.44 42.39
CA PHE A 18 -4.73 32.01 42.24
C PHE A 18 -5.95 31.73 41.33
N SER A 19 -6.79 32.74 41.05
CA SER A 19 -7.91 32.63 40.10
C SER A 19 -7.52 32.89 38.64
N CYS A 20 -6.27 33.23 38.34
CA CYS A 20 -5.72 33.04 36.99
C CYS A 20 -5.42 31.54 36.81
N GLU A 21 -6.49 30.75 36.76
CA GLU A 21 -6.45 29.38 36.27
C GLU A 21 -5.76 29.44 34.91
N SER A 22 -4.54 28.88 34.86
CA SER A 22 -3.69 28.89 33.69
C SER A 22 -4.56 28.54 32.48
N ILE A 23 -4.70 29.47 31.54
CA ILE A 23 -5.27 29.17 30.22
C ILE A 23 -4.38 28.05 29.69
N LYS A 24 -4.82 26.80 29.88
CA LYS A 24 -4.09 25.63 29.42
C LYS A 24 -4.17 25.73 27.92
N TYR A 25 -3.11 26.26 27.32
CA TYR A 25 -2.94 26.25 25.88
C TYR A 25 -3.09 24.80 25.43
N GLN A 26 -4.26 24.48 24.86
CA GLN A 26 -4.44 23.25 24.14
C GLN A 26 -3.86 23.52 22.75
N PRO A 27 -2.70 22.93 22.41
CA PRO A 27 -2.17 23.09 21.07
C PRO A 27 -3.24 22.64 20.08
N VAL A 28 -3.51 23.50 19.10
CA VAL A 28 -4.43 23.17 18.01
C VAL A 28 -3.83 21.97 17.27
N GLU A 29 -4.64 20.92 17.09
CA GLU A 29 -4.20 19.71 16.41
C GLU A 29 -3.68 20.06 15.01
N THR A 30 -2.45 19.63 14.72
CA THR A 30 -1.85 19.81 13.40
C THR A 30 -2.54 18.90 12.37
N PRO A 31 -2.52 19.25 11.07
CA PRO A 31 -3.07 18.38 10.02
C PRO A 31 -2.54 16.94 10.07
N ALA A 32 -1.24 16.77 10.34
CA ALA A 32 -0.60 15.47 10.45
C ALA A 32 -1.06 14.68 11.69
N GLN A 33 -1.32 15.36 12.81
CA GLN A 33 -1.90 14.70 13.99
C GLN A 33 -3.34 14.25 13.68
N LYS A 34 -4.13 15.10 13.03
CA LYS A 34 -5.50 14.76 12.65
C LYS A 34 -5.57 13.58 11.68
N GLU A 35 -4.66 13.51 10.72
CA GLU A 35 -4.51 12.35 9.83
C GLU A 35 -4.18 11.07 10.61
N LYS A 36 -3.21 11.11 11.53
CA LYS A 36 -2.89 9.96 12.40
C LYS A 36 -4.07 9.52 13.26
N THR A 37 -4.80 10.48 13.84
CA THR A 37 -6.01 10.22 14.63
C THR A 37 -7.06 9.52 13.76
N ARG A 38 -7.26 9.98 12.52
CA ARG A 38 -8.20 9.38 11.56
C ARG A 38 -7.79 7.97 11.16
N ILE A 39 -6.53 7.75 10.79
CA ILE A 39 -5.98 6.42 10.47
C ILE A 39 -6.24 5.45 11.63
N LYS A 40 -5.90 5.85 12.86
CA LYS A 40 -6.15 5.02 14.03
C LYS A 40 -7.64 4.74 14.25
N SER A 41 -8.49 5.75 14.07
CA SER A 41 -9.95 5.60 14.17
C SER A 41 -10.49 4.60 13.15
N ILE A 42 -9.93 4.59 11.93
CA ILE A 42 -10.26 3.61 10.89
C ILE A 42 -9.83 2.21 11.32
N GLU A 43 -8.58 2.04 11.75
CA GLU A 43 -8.05 0.74 12.20
C GLU A 43 -8.88 0.15 13.35
N ASP A 44 -9.22 0.96 14.35
CA ASP A 44 -10.04 0.56 15.50
C ASP A 44 -11.45 0.14 15.06
N GLN A 45 -12.08 0.91 14.16
CA GLN A 45 -13.42 0.60 13.63
C GLN A 45 -13.42 -0.66 12.76
N LEU A 46 -12.41 -0.85 11.90
CA LEU A 46 -12.27 -2.04 11.09
C LEU A 46 -12.01 -3.27 11.96
N PHE A 47 -11.12 -3.16 12.94
CA PHE A 47 -10.82 -4.24 13.87
C PHE A 47 -12.09 -4.73 14.58
N GLU A 48 -12.89 -3.82 15.16
CA GLU A 48 -14.14 -4.21 15.82
C GLU A 48 -15.19 -4.75 14.82
N THR A 49 -15.26 -4.19 13.61
CA THR A 49 -16.18 -4.67 12.55
C THR A 49 -15.86 -6.11 12.12
N PHE A 50 -14.59 -6.42 11.88
CA PHE A 50 -14.15 -7.75 11.43
C PHE A 50 -14.15 -8.77 12.57
N LYS A 51 -13.81 -8.36 13.79
CA LYS A 51 -13.91 -9.19 15.00
C LYS A 51 -15.33 -9.72 15.22
N ASN A 52 -16.36 -8.88 15.01
CA ASN A 52 -17.76 -9.28 15.09
C ASN A 52 -18.18 -10.30 14.01
N LYS A 53 -17.38 -10.46 12.95
CA LYS A 53 -17.59 -11.42 11.85
C LYS A 53 -16.68 -12.64 11.94
N GLU A 54 -15.93 -12.81 13.03
CA GLU A 54 -14.90 -13.85 13.19
C GLU A 54 -13.77 -13.78 12.13
N ILE A 55 -13.59 -12.62 11.49
CA ILE A 55 -12.53 -12.37 10.52
C ILE A 55 -11.37 -11.69 11.24
N LYS A 56 -10.14 -12.19 11.05
CA LYS A 56 -8.96 -11.51 11.61
C LYS A 56 -8.51 -10.40 10.68
N TYR A 57 -8.57 -9.16 11.17
CA TYR A 57 -8.06 -7.98 10.48
C TYR A 57 -6.62 -7.67 10.89
N GLN A 58 -5.79 -7.32 9.92
CA GLN A 58 -4.46 -6.75 10.15
C GLN A 58 -4.16 -5.65 9.11
N SER A 59 -3.94 -4.44 9.61
CA SER A 59 -3.49 -3.28 8.83
C SER A 59 -2.15 -3.56 8.15
N VAL A 60 -2.02 -3.17 6.88
CA VAL A 60 -0.75 -3.23 6.13
C VAL A 60 -0.25 -1.82 5.85
N ALA A 61 -1.02 -1.02 5.11
CA ALA A 61 -0.60 0.30 4.67
C ALA A 61 -1.78 1.27 4.48
N PHE A 62 -1.50 2.56 4.63
CA PHE A 62 -2.38 3.64 4.17
C PHE A 62 -1.71 4.39 3.03
N GLY A 63 -2.47 4.70 1.99
CA GLY A 63 -2.07 5.60 0.93
C GLY A 63 -2.31 7.07 1.33
N THR A 64 -2.04 7.99 0.40
CA THR A 64 -2.30 9.41 0.63
C THR A 64 -3.79 9.70 0.66
N GLY A 65 -4.27 10.20 1.79
CA GLY A 65 -5.66 10.61 1.97
C GLY A 65 -6.06 11.82 1.12
N LYS A 66 -7.34 11.91 0.78
CA LYS A 66 -7.95 13.04 0.07
C LYS A 66 -9.05 13.67 0.91
N ILE A 67 -9.14 14.99 0.86
CA ILE A 67 -10.20 15.74 1.55
C ILE A 67 -11.17 16.27 0.49
N VAL A 68 -12.43 15.91 0.61
CA VAL A 68 -13.51 16.45 -0.22
C VAL A 68 -14.24 17.52 0.59
N LYS A 69 -14.14 18.77 0.14
CA LYS A 69 -14.80 19.92 0.76
C LYS A 69 -15.92 20.46 -0.14
N PRO A 70 -17.05 20.89 0.42
CA PRO A 70 -18.04 21.70 -0.32
C PRO A 70 -17.45 23.03 -0.83
N THR A 71 -18.03 23.57 -1.89
CA THR A 71 -17.56 24.81 -2.56
C THR A 71 -17.35 25.98 -1.59
N VAL A 72 -18.25 26.14 -0.61
CA VAL A 72 -18.22 27.24 0.36
C VAL A 72 -16.94 27.27 1.20
N TYR A 73 -16.34 26.11 1.48
CA TYR A 73 -15.08 26.03 2.22
C TYR A 73 -13.89 26.57 1.42
N PHE A 74 -13.90 26.41 0.08
CA PHE A 74 -12.84 27.00 -0.76
C PHE A 74 -12.92 28.53 -0.75
N THR A 75 -14.13 29.08 -0.72
CA THR A 75 -14.33 30.53 -0.52
C THR A 75 -13.76 30.97 0.82
N LEU A 76 -14.05 30.25 1.90
CA LEU A 76 -13.52 30.56 3.23
C LEU A 76 -11.97 30.50 3.27
N ASP A 77 -11.37 29.45 2.70
CA ASP A 77 -9.91 29.31 2.61
C ASP A 77 -9.27 30.50 1.86
N SER A 78 -9.90 30.97 0.77
CA SER A 78 -9.46 32.15 0.01
C SER A 78 -9.56 33.45 0.81
N LEU A 79 -10.65 33.63 1.57
CA LEU A 79 -10.81 34.80 2.44
C LEU A 79 -9.75 34.84 3.55
N TYR A 80 -9.47 33.70 4.19
CA TYR A 80 -8.39 33.62 5.18
C TYR A 80 -7.00 33.84 4.57
N GLN A 81 -6.77 33.38 3.34
CA GLN A 81 -5.51 33.66 2.63
C GLN A 81 -5.34 35.18 2.39
N LYS A 82 -6.40 35.87 1.97
CA LYS A 82 -6.39 37.34 1.83
C LYS A 82 -6.13 38.02 3.18
N LYS A 83 -6.80 37.57 4.26
CA LYS A 83 -6.62 38.09 5.62
C LYS A 83 -5.16 37.96 6.05
N TYR A 84 -4.58 36.78 5.89
CA TYR A 84 -3.17 36.53 6.21
C TYR A 84 -2.20 37.47 5.45
N ILE A 85 -2.45 37.73 4.17
CA ILE A 85 -1.64 38.65 3.36
C ILE A 85 -1.76 40.10 3.88
N LEU A 86 -2.95 40.53 4.30
CA LEU A 86 -3.19 41.86 4.85
C LEU A 86 -2.58 42.02 6.24
N GLU A 87 -2.74 41.03 7.11
CA GLU A 87 -2.15 41.02 8.46
C GLU A 87 -0.62 41.04 8.41
N LYS A 88 0.00 40.31 7.46
CA LYS A 88 1.43 40.41 7.19
C LYS A 88 1.90 41.81 6.81
N LYS A 89 1.01 42.64 6.26
CA LYS A 89 1.25 44.04 5.93
C LYS A 89 0.80 45.00 7.04
N GLY A 90 0.40 44.48 8.21
CA GLY A 90 -0.11 45.26 9.34
C GLY A 90 -1.47 45.92 9.09
N LYS A 91 -2.25 45.42 8.12
CA LYS A 91 -3.58 45.95 7.79
C LYS A 91 -4.68 45.03 8.30
N ILE A 92 -5.75 45.63 8.82
CA ILE A 92 -6.98 44.97 9.21
C ILE A 92 -8.09 45.49 8.30
N ASP A 93 -8.94 44.60 7.80
CA ASP A 93 -10.04 44.92 6.88
C ASP A 93 -11.36 44.40 7.46
N ASN A 94 -12.18 45.31 7.99
CA ASN A 94 -13.44 44.96 8.63
C ASN A 94 -14.48 44.42 7.63
N GLU A 95 -14.40 44.77 6.35
CA GLU A 95 -15.29 44.21 5.33
C GLU A 95 -14.93 42.74 5.09
N LEU A 96 -13.64 42.43 5.01
CA LEU A 96 -13.14 41.06 4.92
C LEU A 96 -13.53 40.20 6.13
N GLU A 97 -13.43 40.73 7.36
CA GLU A 97 -13.88 40.00 8.57
C GLU A 97 -15.39 39.69 8.49
N ASN A 98 -16.21 40.66 8.07
CA ASN A 98 -17.64 40.45 7.89
C ASN A 98 -17.96 39.41 6.80
N GLU A 99 -17.17 39.36 5.72
CA GLU A 99 -17.31 38.32 4.68
C GLU A 99 -16.92 36.93 5.21
N ILE A 100 -15.86 36.84 6.02
CA ILE A 100 -15.46 35.62 6.70
C ILE A 100 -16.59 35.14 7.61
N ASP A 101 -17.13 36.00 8.47
CA ASP A 101 -18.20 35.65 9.41
C ASP A 101 -19.48 35.19 8.70
N LYS A 102 -19.86 35.87 7.62
CA LYS A 102 -21.00 35.43 6.77
C LYS A 102 -20.75 34.05 6.20
N THR A 103 -19.55 33.79 5.68
CA THR A 103 -19.19 32.50 5.07
C THR A 103 -19.13 31.39 6.12
N VAL A 104 -18.63 31.68 7.33
CA VAL A 104 -18.66 30.75 8.48
C VAL A 104 -20.09 30.40 8.85
N ASN A 105 -20.99 31.39 8.95
CA ASN A 105 -22.40 31.13 9.25
C ASN A 105 -23.09 30.29 8.17
N LEU A 106 -22.76 30.52 6.90
CA LEU A 106 -23.24 29.68 5.80
C LEU A 106 -22.77 28.23 5.97
N ILE A 107 -21.49 28.02 6.27
CA ILE A 107 -20.91 26.69 6.53
C ILE A 107 -21.58 25.99 7.73
N LEU A 108 -21.89 26.73 8.80
CA LEU A 108 -22.57 26.19 9.97
C LEU A 108 -24.02 25.76 9.66
N SER A 109 -24.66 26.44 8.70
CA SER A 109 -26.02 26.11 8.24
C SER A 109 -26.06 25.08 7.10
N ASP A 110 -24.94 24.88 6.40
CA ASP A 110 -24.83 23.94 5.28
C ASP A 110 -24.80 22.50 5.82
N THR A 111 -25.67 21.66 5.27
CA THR A 111 -25.71 20.22 5.58
C THR A 111 -24.68 19.43 4.80
N SER A 112 -24.05 20.03 3.79
CA SER A 112 -22.99 19.44 2.99
C SER A 112 -21.77 19.12 3.87
N GLN A 113 -21.40 17.85 3.93
CA GLN A 113 -20.34 17.40 4.84
C GLN A 113 -18.97 17.38 4.16
N ILE A 114 -17.94 17.62 4.95
CA ILE A 114 -16.56 17.29 4.58
C ILE A 114 -16.41 15.77 4.72
N TYR A 115 -15.85 15.15 3.70
CA TYR A 115 -15.47 13.74 3.74
C TYR A 115 -13.98 13.57 3.52
N PHE A 116 -13.43 12.54 4.14
CA PHE A 116 -12.05 12.10 3.95
C PHE A 116 -12.09 10.76 3.22
N ILE A 117 -11.28 10.64 2.17
CA ILE A 117 -11.14 9.41 1.40
C ILE A 117 -9.74 8.87 1.66
N GLU A 118 -9.67 7.71 2.30
CA GLU A 118 -8.42 7.03 2.63
C GLU A 118 -8.32 5.73 1.82
N ASN A 119 -7.19 5.51 1.14
CA ASN A 119 -6.91 4.22 0.53
C ASN A 119 -6.16 3.37 1.54
N HIS A 120 -6.64 2.15 1.78
CA HIS A 120 -6.11 1.28 2.82
C HIS A 120 -5.89 -0.13 2.28
N VAL A 121 -4.67 -0.63 2.42
CA VAL A 121 -4.33 -2.03 2.19
C VAL A 121 -4.32 -2.73 3.54
N PHE A 122 -5.06 -3.82 3.64
CA PHE A 122 -5.12 -4.65 4.85
C PHE A 122 -5.34 -6.12 4.51
N THR A 123 -5.09 -6.98 5.48
CA THR A 123 -5.36 -8.41 5.36
C THR A 123 -6.55 -8.82 6.21
N SER A 124 -7.34 -9.75 5.68
CA SER A 124 -8.45 -10.40 6.34
C SER A 124 -8.25 -11.92 6.28
N ILE A 125 -8.40 -12.61 7.41
CA ILE A 125 -8.35 -14.08 7.45
C ILE A 125 -9.75 -14.61 7.73
N GLU A 126 -10.31 -15.32 6.77
CA GLU A 126 -11.65 -15.90 6.81
C GLU A 126 -11.55 -17.39 6.44
N PHE A 127 -12.10 -18.28 7.29
CA PHE A 127 -12.02 -19.74 7.13
C PHE A 127 -10.60 -20.30 6.88
N GLY A 128 -9.58 -19.68 7.48
CA GLY A 128 -8.18 -20.06 7.31
C GLY A 128 -7.53 -19.61 5.99
N GLN A 129 -8.28 -18.92 5.14
CA GLN A 129 -7.77 -18.29 3.92
C GLN A 129 -7.45 -16.83 4.20
N LYS A 130 -6.27 -16.39 3.75
CA LYS A 130 -5.83 -15.01 3.88
C LYS A 130 -6.15 -14.26 2.60
N PHE A 131 -6.90 -13.18 2.74
CA PHE A 131 -7.20 -12.22 1.70
C PHE A 131 -6.47 -10.93 1.99
N ILE A 132 -6.03 -10.28 0.94
CA ILE A 132 -5.45 -8.95 1.01
C ILE A 132 -6.34 -8.03 0.21
N GLN A 133 -6.80 -6.96 0.86
CA GLN A 133 -7.82 -6.08 0.35
C GLN A 133 -7.23 -4.70 0.18
N ASN A 134 -7.44 -4.12 -1.01
CA ASN A 134 -7.22 -2.71 -1.28
C ASN A 134 -8.60 -2.04 -1.25
N ALA A 135 -8.80 -1.17 -0.27
CA ALA A 135 -10.09 -0.53 -0.03
C ALA A 135 -9.99 0.99 -0.06
N GLN A 136 -11.05 1.61 -0.56
CA GLN A 136 -11.31 3.03 -0.35
C GLN A 136 -12.26 3.18 0.83
N ILE A 137 -11.85 3.98 1.81
CA ILE A 137 -12.59 4.20 3.05
C ILE A 137 -13.00 5.66 3.08
N ILE A 138 -14.31 5.90 3.17
CA ILE A 138 -14.88 7.24 3.25
C ILE A 138 -15.25 7.51 4.71
N CYS A 139 -14.63 8.54 5.28
CA CYS A 139 -14.89 8.99 6.65
C CYS A 139 -15.57 10.36 6.67
N ASP A 140 -16.40 10.59 7.68
CA ASP A 140 -16.97 11.91 7.96
C ASP A 140 -15.99 12.84 8.70
N LYS A 141 -16.43 14.07 9.01
CA LYS A 141 -15.64 15.04 9.78
C LYS A 141 -15.30 14.66 11.21
N LYS A 142 -15.89 13.57 11.73
CA LYS A 142 -15.67 13.01 13.07
C LYS A 142 -14.88 11.70 12.98
N ASP A 143 -14.23 11.44 11.84
CA ASP A 143 -13.43 10.25 11.57
C ASP A 143 -14.22 8.93 11.70
N LYS A 144 -15.55 8.98 11.49
CA LYS A 144 -16.40 7.78 11.44
C LYS A 144 -16.47 7.25 10.02
N ILE A 145 -16.25 5.94 9.86
CA ILE A 145 -16.40 5.25 8.58
C ILE A 145 -17.87 5.32 8.14
N GLN A 146 -18.10 5.90 6.97
CA GLN A 146 -19.41 5.92 6.30
C GLN A 146 -19.52 4.77 5.30
N THR A 147 -18.43 4.49 4.58
CA THR A 147 -18.40 3.50 3.51
C THR A 147 -17.01 2.87 3.42
N ILE A 148 -17.00 1.57 3.09
CA ILE A 148 -15.79 0.79 2.78
C ILE A 148 -16.04 0.13 1.43
N ASP A 149 -15.35 0.60 0.41
CA ASP A 149 -15.41 0.05 -0.94
C ASP A 149 -14.16 -0.78 -1.19
N ILE A 150 -14.31 -2.12 -1.22
CA ILE A 150 -13.21 -3.01 -1.58
C ILE A 150 -13.01 -2.91 -3.09
N ILE A 151 -11.89 -2.32 -3.49
CA ILE A 151 -11.53 -2.13 -4.90
C ILE A 151 -10.94 -3.42 -5.45
N GLU A 152 -10.02 -4.04 -4.71
CA GLU A 152 -9.37 -5.29 -5.08
C GLU A 152 -9.26 -6.22 -3.87
N SER A 153 -9.36 -7.52 -4.13
CA SER A 153 -9.17 -8.56 -3.12
C SER A 153 -8.38 -9.71 -3.73
N TYR A 154 -7.24 -10.03 -3.15
CA TYR A 154 -6.37 -11.11 -3.59
C TYR A 154 -6.30 -12.20 -2.53
N GLN A 155 -6.50 -13.44 -2.94
CA GLN A 155 -6.19 -14.58 -2.08
C GLN A 155 -4.72 -14.97 -2.29
N ILE A 156 -3.91 -14.77 -1.26
CA ILE A 156 -2.46 -15.00 -1.33
C ILE A 156 -2.12 -16.27 -0.52
N PRO A 157 -1.41 -17.24 -1.12
CA PRO A 157 -0.85 -18.36 -0.37
C PRO A 157 0.05 -17.88 0.77
N SER A 158 -0.09 -18.48 1.96
CA SER A 158 0.61 -18.00 3.17
C SER A 158 2.14 -18.01 3.05
N HIS A 159 2.72 -18.89 2.24
CA HIS A 159 4.17 -18.93 2.01
C HIS A 159 4.70 -17.75 1.18
N LEU A 160 3.81 -16.94 0.58
CA LEU A 160 4.15 -15.75 -0.21
C LEU A 160 3.91 -14.43 0.54
N ASP A 161 3.44 -14.48 1.79
CA ASP A 161 3.07 -13.30 2.58
C ASP A 161 4.19 -12.26 2.67
N THR A 162 5.41 -12.71 2.93
CA THR A 162 6.58 -11.85 3.03
C THR A 162 6.85 -11.12 1.72
N TYR A 163 6.82 -11.83 0.59
CA TYR A 163 7.08 -11.24 -0.72
C TYR A 163 5.98 -10.29 -1.16
N PHE A 164 4.73 -10.56 -0.78
CA PHE A 164 3.65 -9.61 -1.03
C PHE A 164 3.88 -8.30 -0.28
N SER A 165 4.28 -8.34 1.00
CA SER A 165 4.61 -7.11 1.75
C SER A 165 5.71 -6.32 1.02
N LYS A 166 6.78 -7.01 0.63
CA LYS A 166 7.87 -6.40 -0.15
C LYS A 166 7.38 -5.82 -1.48
N TRP A 167 6.45 -6.50 -2.17
CA TRP A 167 5.82 -6.01 -3.40
C TRP A 167 5.06 -4.71 -3.18
N VAL A 168 4.23 -4.63 -2.13
CA VAL A 168 3.41 -3.43 -1.85
C VAL A 168 4.28 -2.21 -1.60
N PHE A 169 5.34 -2.37 -0.81
CA PHE A 169 6.19 -1.27 -0.36
C PHE A 169 7.42 -1.03 -1.24
N ASN A 170 7.63 -1.85 -2.27
CA ASN A 170 8.86 -1.90 -3.05
C ASN A 170 10.07 -1.98 -2.10
N GLU A 171 10.13 -3.04 -1.28
CA GLU A 171 11.26 -3.32 -0.38
C GLU A 171 12.26 -4.27 -1.06
N SER A 172 13.52 -4.29 -0.61
CA SER A 172 14.48 -5.25 -1.18
C SER A 172 14.03 -6.67 -0.83
N PHE A 173 13.97 -7.52 -1.86
CA PHE A 173 13.55 -8.91 -1.75
C PHE A 173 14.67 -9.91 -1.92
N VAL A 174 15.69 -9.62 -2.71
CA VAL A 174 16.92 -10.42 -2.82
C VAL A 174 17.81 -10.15 -1.61
N HIS A 175 17.99 -8.88 -1.24
CA HIS A 175 18.85 -8.48 -0.13
C HIS A 175 17.99 -7.91 1.02
N SER A 176 17.26 -8.79 1.71
CA SER A 176 16.35 -8.39 2.80
C SER A 176 17.02 -7.49 3.84
N GLY A 177 16.40 -6.34 4.15
CA GLY A 177 16.92 -5.35 5.11
C GLY A 177 17.80 -4.26 4.50
N TYR A 178 18.09 -4.32 3.20
CA TYR A 178 18.75 -3.27 2.44
C TYR A 178 17.74 -2.41 1.68
N THR A 179 18.21 -1.27 1.20
CA THR A 179 17.46 -0.46 0.23
C THR A 179 17.40 -1.18 -1.11
N VAL A 180 16.28 -1.05 -1.82
CA VAL A 180 16.08 -1.60 -3.17
C VAL A 180 17.19 -1.15 -4.11
N ASP A 181 17.78 -2.11 -4.82
CA ASP A 181 18.78 -1.83 -5.85
C ASP A 181 18.14 -1.52 -7.22
N GLU A 182 18.96 -1.15 -8.21
CA GLU A 182 18.46 -0.79 -9.54
C GLU A 182 17.80 -1.98 -10.28
N ASN A 183 18.26 -3.21 -10.05
CA ASN A 183 17.72 -4.40 -10.69
C ASN A 183 16.35 -4.76 -10.10
N GLU A 184 16.20 -4.68 -8.79
CA GLU A 184 14.92 -4.85 -8.09
C GLU A 184 13.93 -3.75 -8.46
N LEU A 185 14.40 -2.50 -8.59
CA LEU A 185 13.55 -1.39 -9.06
C LEU A 185 13.07 -1.61 -10.50
N ALA A 186 13.96 -2.09 -11.38
CA ALA A 186 13.61 -2.45 -12.75
C ALA A 186 12.61 -3.62 -12.77
N PHE A 187 12.80 -4.62 -11.91
CA PHE A 187 11.85 -5.72 -11.72
C PHE A 187 10.47 -5.17 -11.33
N TYR A 188 10.37 -4.36 -10.27
CA TYR A 188 9.10 -3.77 -9.84
C TYR A 188 8.43 -2.98 -10.95
N THR A 189 9.18 -2.14 -11.65
CA THR A 189 8.65 -1.31 -12.74
C THR A 189 8.10 -2.16 -13.87
N PHE A 190 8.85 -3.17 -14.31
CA PHE A 190 8.46 -4.06 -15.40
C PHE A 190 7.18 -4.82 -15.09
N TYR A 191 7.12 -5.52 -13.95
CA TYR A 191 5.97 -6.34 -13.59
C TYR A 191 4.75 -5.51 -13.19
N ARG A 192 4.92 -4.36 -12.52
CA ARG A 192 3.78 -3.46 -12.19
C ARG A 192 3.12 -2.90 -13.44
N SER A 193 3.90 -2.57 -14.48
CA SER A 193 3.37 -2.01 -15.73
C SER A 193 2.38 -2.93 -16.45
N VAL A 194 2.45 -4.24 -16.18
CA VAL A 194 1.55 -5.26 -16.72
C VAL A 194 0.45 -5.57 -15.71
N PHE A 195 0.81 -5.75 -14.44
CA PHE A 195 -0.15 -5.98 -13.35
C PHE A 195 -1.27 -4.93 -13.33
N ASP A 196 -0.94 -3.64 -13.52
CA ASP A 196 -1.90 -2.54 -13.49
C ASP A 196 -2.90 -2.56 -14.66
N LYS A 197 -2.62 -3.34 -15.72
CA LYS A 197 -3.48 -3.50 -16.91
C LYS A 197 -4.34 -4.75 -16.86
N LEU A 198 -4.02 -5.70 -16.00
CA LEU A 198 -4.77 -6.94 -15.83
C LEU A 198 -5.99 -6.70 -14.93
N GLU A 199 -7.01 -7.55 -15.08
CA GLU A 199 -8.21 -7.52 -14.25
C GLU A 199 -8.61 -8.95 -13.81
N GLY A 200 -9.42 -9.02 -12.75
CA GLY A 200 -10.01 -10.28 -12.27
C GLY A 200 -8.99 -11.39 -11.96
N ASN A 201 -9.30 -12.61 -12.41
CA ASN A 201 -8.49 -13.79 -12.11
C ASN A 201 -7.10 -13.77 -12.75
N GLU A 202 -6.96 -13.15 -13.93
CA GLU A 202 -5.66 -13.02 -14.60
C GLU A 202 -4.70 -12.16 -13.76
N LYS A 203 -5.21 -11.06 -13.20
CA LYS A 203 -4.43 -10.20 -12.29
C LYS A 203 -3.97 -10.95 -11.04
N GLN A 204 -4.83 -11.80 -10.48
CA GLN A 204 -4.49 -12.61 -9.31
C GLN A 204 -3.43 -13.68 -9.62
N LEU A 205 -3.59 -14.42 -10.72
CA LEU A 205 -2.63 -15.44 -11.14
C LEU A 205 -1.26 -14.80 -11.45
N PHE A 206 -1.26 -13.66 -12.14
CA PHE A 206 -0.05 -12.91 -12.43
C PHE A 206 0.64 -12.43 -11.15
N LEU A 207 -0.11 -11.89 -10.18
CA LEU A 207 0.47 -11.50 -8.89
C LEU A 207 1.13 -12.69 -8.20
N ILE A 208 0.43 -13.83 -8.10
CA ILE A 208 0.99 -15.04 -7.48
C ILE A 208 2.28 -15.47 -8.19
N HIS A 209 2.30 -15.45 -9.53
CA HIS A 209 3.50 -15.74 -10.30
C HIS A 209 4.65 -14.78 -9.99
N VAL A 210 4.40 -13.47 -9.93
CA VAL A 210 5.41 -12.47 -9.59
C VAL A 210 5.96 -12.68 -8.18
N LEU A 211 5.11 -12.99 -7.20
CA LEU A 211 5.57 -13.27 -5.85
C LEU A 211 6.40 -14.56 -5.76
N GLU A 212 6.05 -15.59 -6.54
CA GLU A 212 6.87 -16.80 -6.67
C GLU A 212 8.21 -16.51 -7.33
N LEU A 213 8.26 -15.62 -8.33
CA LEU A 213 9.52 -15.15 -8.92
C LEU A 213 10.39 -14.42 -7.92
N MET A 214 9.81 -13.51 -7.13
CA MET A 214 10.53 -12.81 -6.06
C MET A 214 11.10 -13.81 -5.05
N LYS A 215 10.32 -14.83 -4.67
CA LYS A 215 10.77 -15.90 -3.79
C LYS A 215 11.92 -16.69 -4.39
N ILE A 216 11.85 -17.04 -5.67
CA ILE A 216 12.92 -17.77 -6.35
C ILE A 216 14.19 -16.91 -6.45
N ALA A 217 14.05 -15.62 -6.76
CA ALA A 217 15.17 -14.70 -6.82
C ALA A 217 15.89 -14.58 -5.47
N ASP A 218 15.14 -14.52 -4.36
CA ASP A 218 15.66 -14.51 -3.00
C ASP A 218 16.33 -15.85 -2.64
N ASP A 219 15.67 -16.98 -2.93
CA ASP A 219 16.20 -18.32 -2.66
C ASP A 219 17.54 -18.60 -3.38
N TYR A 220 17.78 -17.96 -4.53
CA TYR A 220 18.97 -18.13 -5.38
C TYR A 220 19.90 -16.91 -5.42
N ASP A 221 19.60 -15.86 -4.64
CA ASP A 221 20.36 -14.61 -4.55
C ASP A 221 20.65 -13.98 -5.92
N THR A 222 19.64 -13.92 -6.81
CA THR A 222 19.83 -13.49 -8.20
C THR A 222 18.58 -12.97 -8.88
N LEU A 223 18.77 -11.94 -9.70
CA LEU A 223 17.79 -11.47 -10.70
C LEU A 223 18.25 -11.72 -12.14
N GLU A 224 19.34 -12.46 -12.32
CA GLU A 224 19.82 -12.80 -13.64
C GLU A 224 18.82 -13.73 -14.34
N LYS A 225 18.30 -13.31 -15.50
CA LYS A 225 17.24 -14.03 -16.22
C LYS A 225 17.56 -15.50 -16.47
N GLY A 226 18.78 -15.83 -16.89
CA GLY A 226 19.19 -17.21 -17.15
C GLY A 226 19.11 -18.07 -15.90
N GLN A 227 19.53 -17.53 -14.75
CA GLN A 227 19.48 -18.20 -13.46
C GLN A 227 18.03 -18.35 -12.96
N LEU A 228 17.20 -17.31 -13.14
CA LEU A 228 15.77 -17.38 -12.82
C LEU A 228 15.05 -18.43 -13.66
N ILE A 229 15.29 -18.47 -14.97
CA ILE A 229 14.76 -19.50 -15.88
C ILE A 229 15.18 -20.89 -15.40
N HIS A 230 16.46 -21.06 -15.07
CA HIS A 230 16.97 -22.32 -14.56
C HIS A 230 16.30 -22.74 -13.24
N ALA A 231 16.13 -21.83 -12.30
CA ALA A 231 15.49 -22.09 -11.02
C ALA A 231 13.98 -22.41 -11.18
N LEU A 232 13.27 -21.66 -12.03
CA LEU A 232 11.86 -21.90 -12.36
C LEU A 232 11.65 -23.29 -12.96
N LEU A 233 12.45 -23.66 -13.96
CA LEU A 233 12.33 -24.95 -14.62
C LEU A 233 12.71 -26.10 -13.68
N ASN A 234 13.74 -25.92 -12.84
CA ASN A 234 14.05 -26.91 -11.81
C ASN A 234 12.87 -27.13 -10.87
N LYS A 235 12.23 -26.06 -10.37
CA LYS A 235 11.06 -26.17 -9.50
C LYS A 235 9.87 -26.82 -10.21
N HIS A 236 9.61 -26.44 -11.45
CA HIS A 236 8.50 -26.99 -12.25
C HIS A 236 8.67 -28.48 -12.56
N PHE A 237 9.88 -28.93 -12.91
CA PHE A 237 10.11 -30.31 -13.34
C PHE A 237 10.41 -31.27 -12.17
N LYS A 238 11.18 -30.84 -11.17
CA LYS A 238 11.54 -31.69 -10.02
C LYS A 238 10.46 -31.75 -8.95
N GLY A 239 9.66 -30.69 -8.80
CA GLY A 239 8.70 -30.56 -7.69
C GLY A 239 9.37 -30.82 -6.34
N ASN A 240 8.68 -31.58 -5.46
CA ASN A 240 9.19 -32.02 -4.15
C ASN A 240 9.76 -33.45 -4.16
N SER A 241 10.17 -33.97 -5.33
CA SER A 241 10.60 -35.36 -5.47
C SER A 241 11.94 -35.65 -4.77
N LEU A 242 12.01 -36.75 -4.01
CA LEU A 242 13.22 -37.25 -3.36
C LEU A 242 14.09 -38.13 -4.28
N LEU A 243 13.64 -38.39 -5.51
CA LEU A 243 14.41 -39.15 -6.48
C LEU A 243 15.55 -38.28 -7.03
N THR A 244 16.65 -38.92 -7.44
CA THR A 244 17.71 -38.26 -8.23
C THR A 244 17.13 -37.81 -9.56
N GLU A 245 16.64 -36.58 -9.57
CA GLU A 245 16.16 -35.85 -10.74
C GLU A 245 17.19 -34.79 -11.09
N GLU A 246 17.72 -34.86 -12.31
CA GLU A 246 18.67 -33.90 -12.84
C GLU A 246 18.04 -33.16 -14.00
N LEU A 247 18.18 -31.84 -13.98
CA LEU A 247 17.73 -30.97 -15.05
C LEU A 247 18.97 -30.25 -15.57
N GLN A 248 19.23 -30.39 -16.87
CA GLN A 248 20.29 -29.68 -17.55
C GLN A 248 19.65 -28.80 -18.61
N ILE A 249 19.97 -27.51 -18.60
CA ILE A 249 19.60 -26.59 -19.67
C ILE A 249 20.68 -26.66 -20.75
N ASP A 250 20.29 -27.05 -21.95
CA ASP A 250 21.18 -27.13 -23.12
C ASP A 250 21.33 -25.74 -23.75
N ASN A 251 20.22 -25.02 -23.93
CA ASN A 251 20.20 -23.71 -24.58
C ASN A 251 19.03 -22.84 -24.11
N ILE A 252 19.25 -21.53 -24.06
CA ILE A 252 18.21 -20.51 -23.88
C ILE A 252 18.32 -19.57 -25.07
N SER A 253 17.23 -19.42 -25.82
CA SER A 253 17.13 -18.47 -26.94
C SER A 253 15.98 -17.50 -26.73
N GLU A 254 16.16 -16.28 -27.22
CA GLU A 254 15.19 -15.19 -27.08
C GLU A 254 14.63 -14.85 -28.45
N GLU A 255 13.30 -14.75 -28.54
CA GLU A 255 12.62 -14.17 -29.69
C GLU A 255 12.26 -12.74 -29.33
N SER A 256 12.62 -11.78 -30.20
CA SER A 256 12.35 -10.36 -30.01
C SER A 256 11.69 -9.75 -31.24
N ASP A 257 10.93 -8.67 -31.04
CA ASP A 257 10.37 -7.87 -32.12
C ASP A 257 11.44 -6.98 -32.81
N GLU A 258 11.02 -6.22 -33.83
CA GLU A 258 11.88 -5.29 -34.57
C GLU A 258 12.46 -4.15 -33.71
N PHE A 259 11.88 -3.91 -32.53
CA PHE A 259 12.31 -2.89 -31.57
C PHE A 259 13.16 -3.46 -30.44
N GLY A 260 13.45 -4.77 -30.46
CA GLY A 260 14.23 -5.45 -29.42
C GLY A 260 13.43 -5.79 -28.16
N ASN A 261 12.10 -5.71 -28.18
CA ASN A 261 11.27 -6.19 -27.08
C ASN A 261 11.18 -7.71 -27.15
N ILE A 262 11.48 -8.38 -26.03
CA ILE A 262 11.39 -9.83 -25.95
C ILE A 262 9.92 -10.24 -26.04
N LEU A 263 9.63 -11.16 -26.96
CA LEU A 263 8.32 -11.77 -27.18
C LEU A 263 8.22 -13.13 -26.50
N SER A 264 9.29 -13.91 -26.48
CA SER A 264 9.32 -15.25 -25.87
C SER A 264 10.74 -15.72 -25.58
N TYR A 265 10.87 -16.62 -24.60
CA TYR A 265 12.06 -17.42 -24.37
C TYR A 265 11.80 -18.86 -24.79
N PHE A 266 12.75 -19.46 -25.50
CA PHE A 266 12.73 -20.88 -25.86
C PHE A 266 13.89 -21.58 -25.16
N VAL A 267 13.55 -22.53 -24.29
CA VAL A 267 14.51 -23.25 -23.45
C VAL A 267 14.53 -24.71 -23.85
N GLU A 268 15.69 -25.16 -24.31
CA GLU A 268 15.97 -26.56 -24.56
C GLU A 268 16.58 -27.17 -23.29
N LEU A 269 15.95 -28.22 -22.78
CA LEU A 269 16.40 -28.88 -21.55
C LEU A 269 16.34 -30.40 -21.63
N ILE A 270 17.23 -31.03 -20.89
CA ILE A 270 17.30 -32.46 -20.66
C ILE A 270 16.83 -32.71 -19.22
N HIS A 271 15.81 -33.55 -19.08
CA HIS A 271 15.34 -34.02 -17.79
C HIS A 271 15.66 -35.51 -17.62
N ILE A 272 16.45 -35.82 -16.59
CA ILE A 272 16.86 -37.18 -16.24
C ILE A 272 16.12 -37.59 -14.97
N LYS A 273 15.23 -38.58 -15.07
CA LYS A 273 14.45 -39.09 -13.95
C LYS A 273 14.53 -40.61 -13.90
N SER A 274 15.10 -41.14 -12.82
CA SER A 274 15.26 -42.59 -12.60
C SER A 274 15.93 -43.31 -13.79
N GLY A 275 16.93 -42.68 -14.40
CA GLY A 275 17.64 -43.20 -15.58
C GLY A 275 16.95 -43.00 -16.93
N LEU A 276 15.70 -42.50 -16.95
CA LEU A 276 15.04 -42.09 -18.19
C LEU A 276 15.43 -40.65 -18.53
N THR A 277 16.02 -40.47 -19.71
CA THR A 277 16.36 -39.15 -20.25
C THR A 277 15.28 -38.70 -21.21
N LYS A 278 14.76 -37.48 -21.02
CA LYS A 278 13.78 -36.86 -21.91
C LYS A 278 14.25 -35.46 -22.27
N LYS A 279 14.06 -35.07 -23.53
CA LYS A 279 14.33 -33.71 -24.01
C LYS A 279 13.04 -32.91 -24.11
N TYR A 280 13.10 -31.65 -23.71
CA TYR A 280 11.97 -30.74 -23.77
C TYR A 280 12.37 -29.42 -24.44
N LEU A 281 11.45 -28.89 -25.23
CA LEU A 281 11.45 -27.49 -25.63
C LEU A 281 10.35 -26.79 -24.83
N VAL A 282 10.72 -25.82 -24.01
CA VAL A 282 9.81 -25.02 -23.20
C VAL A 282 9.75 -23.61 -23.75
N GLN A 283 8.55 -23.12 -24.02
CA GLN A 283 8.32 -21.73 -24.38
C GLN A 283 7.83 -20.97 -23.14
N MET A 284 8.46 -19.83 -22.86
CA MET A 284 8.06 -18.94 -21.78
C MET A 284 7.74 -17.55 -22.33
N ASN A 285 6.77 -16.87 -21.73
CA ASN A 285 6.46 -15.49 -22.08
C ASN A 285 7.53 -14.52 -21.55
N PRO A 286 7.47 -13.21 -21.87
CA PRO A 286 8.44 -12.23 -21.40
C PRO A 286 8.51 -12.08 -19.86
N PHE A 287 7.47 -12.54 -19.17
CA PHE A 287 7.32 -12.53 -17.71
C PHE A 287 7.76 -13.84 -17.05
N LEU A 288 8.35 -14.75 -17.83
CA LEU A 288 8.83 -16.06 -17.38
C LEU A 288 7.71 -17.03 -16.95
N GLU A 289 6.49 -16.86 -17.45
CA GLU A 289 5.44 -17.87 -17.34
C GLU A 289 5.58 -18.89 -18.47
N ILE A 290 5.45 -20.18 -18.15
CA ILE A 290 5.50 -21.25 -19.15
C ILE A 290 4.22 -21.21 -20.00
N ILE A 291 4.36 -20.98 -21.30
CA ILE A 291 3.26 -20.97 -22.27
C ILE A 291 3.04 -22.37 -22.85
N ASP A 292 4.13 -23.05 -23.22
CA ASP A 292 4.09 -24.34 -23.90
C ASP A 292 5.27 -25.22 -23.50
N LYS A 293 5.07 -26.54 -23.57
CA LYS A 293 6.07 -27.55 -23.28
C LYS A 293 5.90 -28.74 -24.21
N LYS A 294 6.90 -29.00 -25.05
CA LYS A 294 6.92 -30.12 -26.01
C LYS A 294 8.03 -31.10 -25.66
N GLU A 295 7.68 -32.38 -25.51
CA GLU A 295 8.66 -33.47 -25.43
C GLU A 295 9.21 -33.74 -26.82
N GLN A 296 10.53 -33.70 -26.97
CA GLN A 296 11.21 -34.04 -28.20
C GLN A 296 11.48 -35.55 -28.22
N ASN A 297 10.96 -36.25 -29.22
CA ASN A 297 11.25 -37.67 -29.39
C ASN A 297 12.71 -37.85 -29.81
N PHE A 298 13.40 -38.82 -29.18
CA PHE A 298 14.69 -39.28 -29.70
C PHE A 298 14.47 -39.85 -31.10
N GLU A 299 15.03 -39.21 -32.12
CA GLU A 299 15.39 -39.94 -33.33
C GLU A 299 16.42 -40.99 -32.89
N LYS A 300 16.01 -42.25 -32.84
CA LYS A 300 16.94 -43.37 -32.75
C LYS A 300 17.85 -43.29 -33.98
N LYS A 301 19.09 -42.83 -33.78
CA LYS A 301 20.18 -43.10 -34.72
C LYS A 301 20.49 -44.59 -34.74
#